data_AF-A0A1R2B599-F1
#
_entry.id   AF-A0A1R2B599-F1
#
_cell.length_a   1.000
_cell.length_b   1.000
_cell.length_c   1.000
_cell.angle_alpha   90.00
_cell.angle_beta   90.00
_cell.angle_gamma   90.00
#
_symmetry.space_group_name_H-M   'P 1'
#
loop_
_entity.id
_entity.type
_entity.pdbx_description
1 polymer ?
#
loop_
_entity_poly.entity_id
_entity_poly.type
_entity_poly.pdbx_seq_one_letter_code
_entity_poly.pdbx_strand_id
1 'polypeptide(L)'
;MERNKEVRVGLSKPYTSYVGASKEILKETGNVELHGLGEATANAVRAGEMLCSLGYATLEKFETLSVSEPDRSGVSRTRAKVIIKLTKAAGFDKAYDDFKNSRTNKKE
;
A
#
# COMPACT_ATOMS: atom_id res chain seq x y z
N MET A 1 0.53 -22.29 -2.68
CA MET A 1 0.02 -21.36 -1.64
C MET A 1 -0.05 -19.98 -2.26
N GLU A 2 -1.24 -19.40 -2.35
CA GLU A 2 -1.40 -18.02 -2.83
C GLU A 2 -0.80 -17.07 -1.78
N ARG A 3 0.20 -16.26 -2.16
CA ARG A 3 0.80 -15.28 -1.23
C ARG A 3 -0.23 -14.18 -0.95
N ASN A 4 -0.27 -13.74 0.30
CA ASN A 4 -1.17 -12.68 0.72
C ASN A 4 -0.80 -11.36 0.02
N LYS A 5 -1.72 -10.82 -0.77
CA LYS A 5 -1.60 -9.56 -1.52
C LYS A 5 -2.00 -8.34 -0.67
N GLU A 6 -2.43 -8.56 0.57
CA GLU A 6 -2.93 -7.52 1.47
C GLU A 6 -1.80 -6.87 2.28
N VAL A 7 -1.77 -5.53 2.26
CA VAL A 7 -0.95 -4.70 3.12
C VAL A 7 -1.86 -3.94 4.08
N ARG A 8 -1.80 -4.30 5.37
CA ARG A 8 -2.51 -3.59 6.45
C ARG A 8 -1.74 -2.34 6.85
N VAL A 9 -2.30 -1.19 6.49
CA VAL A 9 -1.73 0.12 6.77
C VAL A 9 -2.17 0.57 8.16
N GLY A 10 -1.19 0.93 8.99
CA GLY A 10 -1.38 1.43 10.34
C GLY A 10 -0.74 2.80 10.53
N LEU A 11 -0.80 3.27 11.77
CA LEU A 11 -0.23 4.56 12.18
C LEU A 11 1.19 4.44 12.73
N SER A 12 1.65 3.23 13.06
CA SER A 12 2.94 3.00 13.73
C SER A 12 4.16 3.16 12.80
N LYS A 13 3.95 3.18 11.48
CA LYS A 13 5.01 3.32 10.49
C LYS A 13 4.67 4.45 9.50
N PRO A 14 5.68 5.14 8.94
CA PRO A 14 5.44 6.12 7.89
C PRO A 14 4.89 5.43 6.63
N TYR A 15 4.10 6.17 5.84
CA TYR A 15 3.49 5.66 4.61
C TYR A 15 4.50 5.01 3.63
N THR A 16 5.74 5.52 3.60
CA THR A 16 6.84 5.01 2.78
C THR A 16 7.27 3.57 3.11
N SER A 17 7.05 3.12 4.35
CA SER A 17 7.29 1.71 4.72
C SER A 17 6.31 0.77 4.00
N TYR A 18 5.05 1.20 3.86
CA TYR A 18 4.03 0.44 3.14
C TYR A 18 4.25 0.51 1.62
N VAL A 19 4.79 1.61 1.10
CA VAL A 19 5.28 1.68 -0.29
C VAL A 19 6.35 0.62 -0.54
N GLY A 20 7.33 0.50 0.36
CA GLY A 20 8.38 -0.51 0.27
C GLY A 20 7.83 -1.94 0.21
N ALA A 21 6.96 -2.31 1.15
CA ALA A 21 6.33 -3.63 1.17
C ALA A 21 5.48 -3.90 -0.08
N SER A 22 4.72 -2.90 -0.53
CA SER A 22 3.87 -3.02 -1.71
C SER A 22 4.65 -3.24 -3.00
N LYS A 23 5.85 -2.65 -3.14
CA LYS A 23 6.72 -2.89 -4.30
C LYS A 23 7.15 -4.34 -4.39
N GLU A 24 7.53 -4.97 -3.28
CA GLU A 24 7.92 -6.38 -3.29
C GLU A 24 6.74 -7.29 -3.64
N ILE A 25 5.54 -7.01 -3.10
CA ILE A 25 4.32 -7.77 -3.45
C ILE A 25 3.94 -7.58 -4.92
N LEU A 26 3.97 -6.34 -5.44
CA LEU A 26 3.71 -6.03 -6.85
C LEU A 26 4.68 -6.75 -7.79
N LYS A 27 5.96 -6.81 -7.42
CA LYS A 27 6.98 -7.52 -8.20
C LYS A 27 6.70 -9.01 -8.28
N GLU A 28 6.28 -9.61 -7.17
CA GLU A 28 6.08 -11.06 -7.06
C GLU A 28 4.74 -11.53 -7.62
N THR A 29 3.67 -10.75 -7.45
CA THR A 29 2.29 -11.19 -7.69
C THR A 29 1.55 -10.37 -8.74
N GLY A 30 2.10 -9.23 -9.17
CA GLY A 30 1.49 -8.35 -10.15
C GLY A 30 0.37 -7.46 -9.63
N ASN A 31 -0.09 -7.64 -8.39
CA ASN A 31 -1.11 -6.81 -7.76
C ASN A 31 -0.90 -6.71 -6.23
N VAL A 32 -1.49 -5.70 -5.61
CA VAL A 32 -1.44 -5.49 -4.16
C VAL A 32 -2.68 -4.73 -3.70
N GLU A 33 -3.12 -4.97 -2.47
CA GLU A 33 -4.21 -4.23 -1.84
C GLU A 33 -3.72 -3.49 -0.58
N LEU A 34 -3.92 -2.18 -0.53
CA LEU A 34 -3.65 -1.36 0.66
C LEU A 34 -4.94 -1.20 1.46
N HIS A 35 -4.94 -1.66 2.71
CA HIS A 35 -6.09 -1.59 3.60
C HIS A 35 -5.79 -0.61 4.75
N GLY A 36 -6.52 0.50 4.83
CA GLY A 36 -6.39 1.48 5.91
C GLY A 36 -7.69 1.64 6.68
N LEU A 37 -7.62 1.67 8.01
CA LEU A 37 -8.79 1.82 8.90
C LEU A 37 -8.69 3.11 9.73
N GLY A 38 -9.79 3.83 9.87
CA GLY A 38 -9.87 5.06 10.64
C GLY A 38 -8.86 6.10 10.14
N GLU A 39 -8.02 6.62 11.03
CA GLU A 39 -6.98 7.59 10.68
C GLU A 39 -5.90 7.02 9.73
N ALA A 40 -5.69 5.69 9.72
CA ALA A 40 -4.70 5.06 8.85
C ALA A 40 -5.11 5.08 7.36
N THR A 41 -6.35 5.47 7.05
CA THR A 41 -6.83 5.69 5.68
C THR A 41 -5.96 6.70 4.95
N ALA A 42 -5.56 7.80 5.59
CA ALA A 42 -4.67 8.80 4.98
C ALA A 42 -3.30 8.23 4.63
N ASN A 43 -2.74 7.35 5.46
CA ASN A 43 -1.48 6.66 5.16
C ASN A 43 -1.63 5.71 3.97
N ALA A 44 -2.76 5.01 3.86
CA ALA A 44 -3.03 4.09 2.75
C ALA A 44 -3.15 4.85 1.43
N VAL A 45 -3.88 5.97 1.42
CA VAL A 45 -4.02 6.85 0.26
C VAL A 45 -2.65 7.38 -0.20
N ARG A 46 -1.86 7.95 0.71
CA ARG A 46 -0.51 8.46 0.38
C ARG A 46 0.41 7.38 -0.18
N ALA A 47 0.36 6.17 0.37
CA ALA A 47 1.15 5.05 -0.15
C ALA A 47 0.70 4.66 -1.57
N GLY A 48 -0.61 4.58 -1.82
CA GLY A 48 -1.16 4.25 -3.14
C GLY A 48 -0.84 5.32 -4.18
N GLU A 49 -1.02 6.60 -3.83
CA GLU A 49 -0.67 7.73 -4.69
C GLU A 49 0.82 7.74 -5.04
N MET A 50 1.70 7.49 -4.06
CA MET A 50 3.15 7.44 -4.31
C MET A 50 3.53 6.29 -5.25
N LEU A 51 2.92 5.12 -5.10
CA LEU A 51 3.15 3.97 -6.00
C LEU A 51 2.73 4.29 -7.44
N CYS A 52 1.59 4.97 -7.62
CA CYS A 52 1.11 5.36 -8.94
C CYS A 52 1.98 6.47 -9.55
N SER A 53 2.26 7.52 -8.77
CA SER A 53 2.99 8.71 -9.23
C SER A 53 4.43 8.39 -9.65
N LEU A 54 5.07 7.41 -9.01
CA LEU A 54 6.42 6.97 -9.35
C LEU A 54 6.46 5.87 -10.42
N GLY A 55 5.31 5.52 -11.01
CA GLY A 55 5.24 4.55 -12.11
C GLY A 55 5.38 3.09 -11.70
N TYR A 56 5.25 2.77 -10.40
CA TYR A 56 5.23 1.38 -9.95
C TYR A 56 3.87 0.72 -10.21
N ALA A 57 2.78 1.44 -9.96
CA ALA A 57 1.45 0.84 -10.01
C ALA A 57 0.47 1.64 -10.84
N THR A 58 -0.60 0.96 -11.25
CA THR A 58 -1.82 1.57 -11.78
C THR A 58 -2.97 1.28 -10.82
N LEU A 59 -3.83 2.27 -10.60
CA LEU A 59 -5.02 2.10 -9.79
C LEU A 59 -6.00 1.17 -10.51
N GLU A 60 -6.31 0.03 -9.88
CA GLU A 60 -7.35 -0.88 -10.36
C GLU A 60 -8.70 -0.55 -9.74
N LYS A 61 -8.72 -0.32 -8.42
CA LYS A 61 -9.96 -0.04 -7.67
C LYS A 61 -9.69 0.78 -6.42
N PHE A 62 -10.61 1.67 -6.10
CA PHE A 62 -10.62 2.42 -4.84
C PHE A 62 -11.98 2.24 -4.17
N GLU A 63 -12.00 1.65 -2.97
CA GLU A 63 -13.22 1.40 -2.22
C GLU A 63 -13.14 2.03 -0.84
N THR A 64 -14.25 2.62 -0.40
CA THR A 64 -14.42 3.07 0.99
C THR A 64 -15.61 2.34 1.59
N LEU A 65 -15.42 1.78 2.78
CA LEU A 65 -16.39 0.98 3.51
C LEU A 65 -16.56 1.53 4.93
N SER A 66 -17.69 1.21 5.56
CA SER A 66 -17.88 1.37 7.00
C SER A 66 -17.81 0.00 7.66
N VAL A 67 -16.91 -0.16 8.63
CA VAL A 67 -16.71 -1.42 9.36
C VAL A 67 -17.03 -1.18 10.83
N SER A 68 -17.85 -2.05 11.42
CA SER A 68 -18.13 -2.04 12.86
C SER A 68 -17.16 -2.99 13.56
N GLU A 69 -16.32 -2.46 14.44
CA GLU A 69 -15.37 -3.26 15.23
C GLU A 69 -15.44 -2.90 16.72
N PRO A 70 -15.37 -3.89 17.62
CA PRO A 70 -15.27 -3.61 19.05
C PRO A 70 -13.98 -2.87 19.35
N ASP A 71 -14.08 -1.79 20.14
CA ASP A 71 -12.91 -1.15 20.71
C ASP A 71 -12.37 -1.97 21.91
N ARG A 72 -11.30 -1.48 22.56
CA ARG A 72 -10.69 -2.15 23.73
C ARG A 72 -11.64 -2.31 24.92
N SER A 73 -12.73 -1.54 24.97
CA SER A 73 -13.77 -1.65 25.99
C SER A 73 -14.90 -2.62 25.61
N GLY A 74 -14.81 -3.26 24.44
CA GLY A 74 -15.83 -4.17 23.92
C GLY A 74 -17.02 -3.46 23.25
N VAL A 75 -17.02 -2.12 23.20
CA VAL A 75 -18.07 -1.35 22.55
C VAL A 75 -17.79 -1.28 21.05
N SER A 76 -18.73 -1.75 20.23
CA SER A 76 -18.65 -1.65 18.78
C SER A 76 -18.66 -0.19 18.33
N ARG A 77 -17.65 0.21 17.56
CA ARG A 77 -17.59 1.50 16.89
C ARG A 77 -17.51 1.31 15.39
N THR A 78 -18.28 2.12 14.67
CA THR A 78 -18.18 2.19 13.21
C THR A 78 -16.97 3.04 12.84
N ARG A 79 -16.11 2.50 11.96
CA ARG A 79 -14.92 3.16 11.43
C ARG A 79 -14.93 3.11 9.92
N ALA A 80 -14.45 4.18 9.28
CA ALA A 80 -14.19 4.17 7.85
C ALA A 80 -13.00 3.25 7.54
N LYS A 81 -13.09 2.50 6.45
CA LYS A 81 -12.02 1.68 5.89
C LYS A 81 -11.83 2.05 4.42
N VAL A 82 -10.59 2.14 3.97
CA VAL A 82 -10.25 2.23 2.55
C VAL A 82 -9.58 0.94 2.10
N ILE A 83 -9.89 0.51 0.89
CA ILE A 83 -9.23 -0.59 0.19
C ILE A 83 -8.81 -0.05 -1.17
N ILE A 84 -7.50 0.01 -1.41
CA ILE A 84 -6.93 0.50 -2.66
C ILE A 84 -6.26 -0.69 -3.36
N LYS A 85 -6.84 -1.12 -4.47
CA LYS A 85 -6.31 -2.21 -5.30
C LYS A 85 -5.44 -1.63 -6.40
N LEU A 86 -4.23 -2.15 -6.49
CA LEU A 86 -3.19 -1.66 -7.40
C LEU A 86 -2.66 -2.84 -8.22
N THR A 87 -2.43 -2.60 -9.50
CA THR A 87 -1.79 -3.54 -10.42
C THR A 87 -0.42 -3.04 -10.82
N LYS A 88 0.49 -3.94 -11.16
CA LYS A 88 1.85 -3.62 -11.64
C LYS A 88 1.75 -2.78 -12.92
N ALA A 89 2.32 -1.58 -12.91
CA ALA A 89 2.33 -0.72 -14.08
C ALA A 89 3.31 -1.24 -15.14
N ALA A 90 3.08 -0.87 -16.40
CA ALA A 90 4.02 -1.15 -17.50
C ALA A 90 5.43 -0.57 -17.24
N GLY A 91 5.52 0.55 -16.52
CA GLY A 91 6.78 1.20 -16.15
C GLY A 91 7.45 0.64 -14.90
N PHE A 92 6.90 -0.39 -14.25
CA PHE A 92 7.37 -0.85 -12.95
C PHE A 92 8.83 -1.27 -12.96
N ASP A 93 9.24 -2.10 -13.92
CA ASP A 93 10.58 -2.70 -13.90
C ASP A 93 11.66 -1.60 -14.02
N LYS A 94 11.44 -0.63 -14.92
CA LYS A 94 12.28 0.57 -15.02
C LYS A 94 12.33 1.36 -13.71
N ALA A 95 11.18 1.71 -13.14
CA ALA A 95 11.11 2.48 -11.90
C ALA A 95 11.78 1.76 -10.72
N TYR A 96 11.67 0.43 -10.69
CA TYR A 96 12.25 -0.43 -9.66
C TYR A 96 13.77 -0.53 -9.78
N ASP A 97 14.29 -0.63 -11.00
CA ASP A 97 15.74 -0.67 -11.25
C ASP A 97 16.40 0.70 -11.03
N ASP A 98 15.77 1.80 -11.46
CA ASP A 98 16.23 3.17 -11.19
C ASP A 98 16.37 3.42 -9.68
N PHE A 99 15.41 2.93 -8.90
CA PHE A 99 15.45 3.00 -7.44
C PHE A 99 16.59 2.17 -6.83
N LYS A 100 16.86 0.98 -7.36
CA LYS A 100 18.00 0.16 -6.90
C LYS A 100 19.33 0.82 -7.20
N ASN A 101 19.52 1.30 -8.43
CA ASN A 101 20.75 1.94 -8.87
C ASN A 101 21.04 3.22 -8.07
N SER A 102 20.02 4.04 -7.78
CA SER A 102 20.19 5.23 -6.93
C SER A 102 20.59 4.93 -5.48
N ARG A 103 20.30 3.72 -4.97
CA ARG A 103 20.75 3.27 -3.64
C ARG A 103 22.17 2.73 -3.65
N THR A 104 22.58 2.09 -4.75
CA THR A 104 23.96 1.60 -4.91
C THR A 104 24.93 2.77 -4.98
N ASN A 105 24.63 3.79 -5.80
CA ASN A 105 25.49 4.97 -5.98
C ASN A 105 25.55 5.91 -4.75
N LYS A 106 24.72 5.70 -3.73
CA LYS A 106 24.77 6.46 -2.46
C LYS A 106 25.65 5.80 -1.39
N LYS A 107 26.16 4.60 -1.65
CA LYS A 107 27.02 3.84 -0.73
C LYS A 107 28.51 3.90 -1.09
N GLU A 108 28.84 4.55 -2.21
CA GLU A 108 30.20 4.95 -2.59
C GLU A 108 30.44 6.41 -2.19
#